data_AF-A0A2E8QY83-F1
#
_entry.id   AF-A0A2E8QY83-F1
#
_cell.length_a   1.000
_cell.length_b   1.000
_cell.length_c   1.000
_cell.angle_alpha   90.00
_cell.angle_beta   90.00
_cell.angle_gamma   90.00
#
_symmetry.space_group_name_H-M   'P 1'
#
loop_
_entity.id
_entity.type
_entity.pdbx_description
1 polymer ?
#
loop_
_entity_poly.entity_id
_entity_poly.type
_entity_poly.pdbx_seq_one_letter_code
_entity_poly.pdbx_strand_id
1 'polypeptide(L)'
;MLQELLAKWRSRNDGPYEDYHDNGELWMKGSYSDGKEDGPFESFFKNGQPEWVCSFAKGELNGPFESYHEDGQLESKGSYSHGKKCGEWTEGTETVRYPSCPPARD
;
A
#
# COMPACT_ATOMS: atom_id res chain seq x y z
N MET A 1 -29.89 15.14 12.65
CA MET A 1 -29.78 16.33 11.78
C MET A 1 -28.37 16.91 11.64
N LEU A 2 -27.46 16.86 12.64
CA LEU A 2 -26.01 17.19 12.41
C LEU A 2 -25.13 15.93 12.24
N GLN A 3 -25.53 14.79 12.82
CA GLN A 3 -24.79 13.53 12.67
C GLN A 3 -24.92 12.89 11.28
N GLU A 4 -26.02 13.14 10.56
CA GLU A 4 -26.24 12.60 9.21
C GLU A 4 -25.49 13.37 8.12
N LEU A 5 -25.15 14.64 8.36
CA LEU A 5 -24.33 15.45 7.47
C LEU A 5 -22.85 15.02 7.49
N LEU A 6 -22.34 14.57 8.64
CA LEU A 6 -20.98 14.00 8.74
C LEU A 6 -20.86 12.61 8.11
N ALA A 7 -21.92 11.79 8.20
CA ALA A 7 -21.98 10.48 7.54
C ALA A 7 -21.94 10.59 6.00
N LYS A 8 -22.56 11.62 5.42
CA LYS A 8 -22.54 11.89 3.97
C LYS A 8 -21.16 12.30 3.43
N TRP A 9 -20.25 12.78 4.27
CA TRP A 9 -18.86 13.05 3.88
C TRP A 9 -17.93 11.83 4.10
N ARG A 10 -18.19 11.00 5.12
CA ARG A 10 -17.50 9.72 5.31
C ARG A 10 -17.71 8.75 4.14
N SER A 11 -18.88 8.78 3.51
CA SER A 11 -19.19 7.95 2.35
C SER A 11 -18.46 8.31 1.04
N ARG A 12 -17.71 9.43 0.97
CA ARG A 12 -17.05 9.83 -0.29
C ARG A 12 -15.61 9.32 -0.41
N ASN A 13 -15.03 8.86 0.69
CA ASN A 13 -13.66 8.34 0.74
C ASN A 13 -13.62 6.83 0.92
N ASP A 14 -14.73 6.10 0.73
CA ASP A 14 -14.70 4.64 0.77
C ASP A 14 -14.87 4.10 -0.66
N GLY A 15 -14.01 3.16 -1.04
CA GLY A 15 -13.98 2.60 -2.38
C GLY A 15 -12.66 2.83 -3.12
N PRO A 16 -12.65 2.65 -4.45
CA PRO A 16 -11.43 2.73 -5.24
C PRO A 16 -10.86 4.14 -5.23
N TYR A 17 -9.54 4.21 -5.16
CA TYR A 17 -8.75 5.43 -5.28
C TYR A 17 -7.77 5.28 -6.43
N GLU A 18 -7.63 6.35 -7.20
CA GLU A 18 -6.65 6.47 -8.27
C GLU A 18 -6.07 7.88 -8.25
N ASP A 19 -4.77 7.98 -8.50
CA ASP A 19 -4.04 9.22 -8.71
C ASP A 19 -3.20 9.11 -9.98
N TYR A 20 -2.89 10.24 -10.59
CA TYR A 20 -2.30 10.31 -11.92
C TYR A 20 -1.08 11.22 -11.93
N HIS A 21 -0.07 10.85 -12.72
CA HIS A 21 1.07 11.70 -13.04
C HIS A 21 0.61 12.94 -13.81
N ASP A 22 1.46 13.98 -13.87
CA ASP A 22 1.17 15.22 -14.62
C ASP A 22 0.87 15.00 -16.11
N ASN A 23 1.31 13.87 -16.67
CA ASN A 23 1.07 13.48 -18.07
C ASN A 23 -0.27 12.72 -18.26
N GLY A 24 -1.03 12.50 -17.19
CA GLY A 24 -2.32 11.81 -17.19
C GLY A 24 -2.23 10.28 -17.08
N GLU A 25 -1.04 9.70 -16.93
CA GLU A 25 -0.87 8.26 -16.71
C GLU A 25 -1.11 7.90 -15.24
N LEU A 26 -1.61 6.69 -14.98
CA LEU A 26 -1.90 6.24 -13.63
C LEU A 26 -0.61 6.21 -12.80
N TRP A 27 -0.61 6.90 -11.66
CA TRP A 27 0.51 6.95 -10.72
C TRP A 27 0.27 6.02 -9.54
N MET A 28 -0.95 6.00 -8.99
CA MET A 28 -1.25 5.19 -7.82
C MET A 28 -2.68 4.70 -7.88
N LYS A 29 -2.93 3.49 -7.38
CA LYS A 29 -4.29 2.99 -7.17
C LYS A 29 -4.38 2.21 -5.86
N GLY A 30 -5.57 2.15 -5.31
CA GLY A 30 -5.86 1.36 -4.11
C GLY A 30 -7.31 1.50 -3.69
N SER A 31 -7.57 1.29 -2.40
CA SER A 31 -8.90 1.48 -1.84
C SER A 31 -8.86 2.07 -0.44
N TYR A 32 -9.89 2.83 -0.13
CA TYR A 32 -10.10 3.36 1.21
C TYR A 32 -11.35 2.72 1.84
N SER A 33 -11.32 2.56 3.15
CA SER A 33 -12.41 2.07 3.99
C SER A 33 -12.39 2.83 5.31
N ASP A 34 -13.55 3.34 5.74
CA ASP A 34 -13.71 4.27 6.86
C ASP A 34 -12.78 5.50 6.76
N GLY A 35 -12.52 5.95 5.53
CA GLY A 35 -11.62 7.06 5.23
C GLY A 35 -10.13 6.79 5.49
N LYS A 36 -9.71 5.52 5.52
CA LYS A 36 -8.30 5.09 5.62
C LYS A 36 -7.94 4.08 4.54
N GLU A 37 -6.66 4.00 4.19
CA GLU A 37 -6.15 2.99 3.26
C GLU A 37 -6.45 1.59 3.79
N ASP A 38 -7.07 0.76 2.94
CA ASP A 38 -7.44 -0.60 3.30
C ASP A 38 -7.40 -1.50 2.06
N GLY A 39 -6.66 -2.60 2.14
CA GLY A 39 -6.44 -3.51 1.03
C GLY A 39 -5.18 -3.22 0.21
N PRO A 40 -5.10 -3.75 -1.03
CA PRO A 40 -3.93 -3.61 -1.87
C PRO A 40 -3.78 -2.19 -2.41
N PHE A 41 -2.55 -1.70 -2.44
CA PHE A 41 -2.13 -0.47 -3.09
C PHE A 41 -0.97 -0.74 -4.04
N GLU A 42 -0.97 -0.03 -5.17
CA GLU A 42 0.07 -0.11 -6.19
C GLU A 42 0.44 1.31 -6.63
N SER A 43 1.74 1.61 -6.70
CA SER A 43 2.29 2.78 -7.39
C SER A 43 2.93 2.36 -8.71
N PHE A 44 2.98 3.28 -9.66
CA PHE A 44 3.52 3.07 -11.00
C PHE A 44 4.49 4.20 -11.37
N PHE A 45 5.59 3.81 -12.01
CA PHE A 45 6.45 4.74 -12.74
C PHE A 45 5.71 5.34 -13.94
N LYS A 46 6.26 6.41 -14.51
CA LYS A 46 5.72 7.05 -15.73
C LYS A 46 5.72 6.14 -16.95
N ASN A 47 6.44 5.03 -16.94
CA ASN A 47 6.36 4.04 -18.02
C ASN A 47 5.21 3.02 -17.82
N GLY A 48 4.40 3.19 -16.76
CA GLY A 48 3.30 2.30 -16.38
C GLY A 48 3.73 1.02 -15.65
N GLN A 49 5.04 0.82 -15.41
CA GLN A 49 5.50 -0.32 -14.62
C GLN A 49 5.29 -0.08 -13.13
N PRO A 50 5.00 -1.12 -12.34
CA PRO A 50 4.88 -0.99 -10.89
C PRO A 50 6.17 -0.45 -10.27
N GLU A 51 6.04 0.57 -9.42
CA GLU A 51 7.11 1.09 -8.58
C GLU A 51 7.13 0.34 -7.24
N TRP A 52 5.96 0.15 -6.64
CA TRP A 52 5.79 -0.69 -5.47
C TRP A 52 4.35 -1.22 -5.36
N VAL A 53 4.22 -2.35 -4.70
CA VAL A 53 2.95 -3.00 -4.37
C VAL A 53 2.96 -3.31 -2.88
N CYS A 54 1.90 -2.93 -2.19
CA CYS A 54 1.78 -3.20 -0.76
C CYS A 54 0.33 -3.41 -0.34
N SER A 55 0.14 -3.79 0.93
CA SER A 55 -1.18 -3.88 1.55
C SER A 55 -1.27 -2.95 2.74
N PHE A 56 -2.39 -2.24 2.84
CA PHE A 56 -2.75 -1.45 4.00
C PHE A 56 -3.89 -2.12 4.79
N ALA A 57 -3.90 -1.91 6.10
CA ALA A 57 -5.03 -2.20 6.95
C ALA A 57 -5.23 -1.03 7.91
N LYS A 58 -6.41 -0.40 7.87
CA LYS A 58 -6.74 0.76 8.73
C LYS A 58 -5.70 1.89 8.67
N GLY A 59 -5.13 2.14 7.49
CA GLY A 59 -4.14 3.20 7.24
C GLY A 59 -2.69 2.86 7.59
N GLU A 60 -2.39 1.60 7.94
CA GLU A 60 -1.02 1.15 8.22
C GLU A 60 -0.60 0.04 7.26
N LEU A 61 0.67 0.05 6.82
CA LEU A 61 1.25 -1.04 6.04
C LEU A 61 1.12 -2.36 6.84
N ASN A 62 0.45 -3.33 6.24
CA ASN A 62 0.17 -4.61 6.87
C ASN A 62 -0.02 -5.69 5.81
N GLY A 63 0.96 -6.58 5.69
CA GLY A 63 0.99 -7.63 4.67
C GLY A 63 2.25 -7.56 3.80
N PRO A 64 2.22 -8.17 2.61
CA PRO A 64 3.36 -8.20 1.70
C PRO A 64 3.70 -6.81 1.17
N PHE A 65 4.98 -6.63 0.85
CA PHE A 65 5.50 -5.44 0.19
C PHE A 65 6.53 -5.86 -0.85
N GLU A 66 6.46 -5.24 -2.03
CA GLU A 66 7.46 -5.35 -3.09
C GLU A 66 7.73 -3.96 -3.68
N SER A 67 8.99 -3.64 -3.97
CA SER A 67 9.39 -2.48 -4.78
C SER A 67 10.22 -2.93 -5.97
N TYR A 68 10.17 -2.16 -7.05
CA TYR A 68 10.83 -2.47 -8.30
C TYR A 68 11.58 -1.23 -8.82
N HIS A 69 12.61 -1.47 -9.61
CA HIS A 69 13.24 -0.44 -10.44
C HIS A 69 12.37 -0.13 -11.66
N GLU A 70 12.63 1.00 -12.33
CA GLU A 70 11.87 1.44 -13.51
C GLU A 70 11.96 0.45 -14.69
N ASP A 71 12.95 -0.44 -14.70
CA ASP A 71 13.07 -1.53 -15.69
C ASP A 71 12.30 -2.81 -15.30
N GLY A 72 11.63 -2.80 -14.15
CA GLY A 72 10.79 -3.88 -13.64
C GLY A 72 11.56 -4.91 -12.81
N GLN A 73 12.85 -4.71 -12.58
CA GLN A 73 13.62 -5.59 -11.70
C GLN A 73 13.21 -5.39 -10.25
N LEU A 74 12.98 -6.50 -9.53
CA LEU A 74 12.66 -6.46 -8.11
C LEU A 74 13.82 -5.84 -7.33
N GLU A 75 13.55 -4.73 -6.65
CA GLU A 75 14.50 -4.00 -5.83
C GLU A 75 14.44 -4.52 -4.38
N SER A 76 13.24 -4.60 -3.81
CA SER A 76 13.05 -5.10 -2.45
C SER A 76 11.76 -5.87 -2.29
N LYS A 77 11.75 -6.80 -1.33
CA LYS A 77 10.52 -7.47 -0.89
C LYS A 77 10.58 -7.87 0.57
N GLY A 78 9.40 -7.96 1.17
CA GLY A 78 9.24 -8.50 2.51
C GLY A 78 7.81 -8.35 2.99
N SER A 79 7.64 -8.17 4.29
CA SER A 79 6.33 -7.96 4.89
C SER A 79 6.38 -6.88 5.96
N TYR A 80 5.25 -6.20 6.10
CA TYR A 80 4.96 -5.27 7.18
C TYR A 80 3.90 -5.84 8.11
N SER A 81 3.98 -5.47 9.38
CA SER A 81 2.87 -5.57 10.31
C SER A 81 2.78 -4.31 11.15
N HIS A 82 1.61 -3.67 11.13
CA HIS A 82 1.36 -2.40 11.83
C HIS A 82 2.44 -1.35 11.54
N GLY A 83 2.76 -1.17 10.25
CA GLY A 83 3.76 -0.20 9.78
C GLY A 83 5.23 -0.58 10.01
N LYS A 84 5.53 -1.78 10.52
CA LYS A 84 6.92 -2.22 10.81
C LYS A 84 7.33 -3.41 9.95
N LYS A 85 8.55 -3.36 9.38
CA LYS A 85 9.17 -4.50 8.69
C LYS A 85 9.22 -5.71 9.63
N CYS A 86 8.82 -6.87 9.13
CA CYS A 86 8.85 -8.13 9.85
C CYS A 86 9.19 -9.30 8.92
N GLY A 87 9.69 -10.39 9.50
CA GLY A 87 10.13 -11.56 8.75
C GLY A 87 11.43 -11.34 7.95
N GLU A 88 11.58 -12.08 6.87
CA GLU A 88 12.73 -11.94 5.98
C GLU A 88 12.47 -10.83 4.96
N TRP A 89 13.45 -9.96 4.81
CA TRP A 89 13.47 -8.89 3.84
C TRP A 89 14.63 -9.12 2.88
N THR A 90 14.35 -9.04 1.58
CA THR A 90 15.38 -9.10 0.56
C THR A 90 15.49 -7.72 -0.08
N GLU A 91 16.70 -7.19 -0.16
CA GLU A 91 17.03 -5.92 -0.85
C GLU A 91 18.21 -6.22 -1.78
N GLY A 92 17.96 -6.23 -3.10
CA GLY A 92 18.91 -6.72 -4.09
C GLY A 92 19.35 -8.17 -3.81
N THR A 93 20.64 -8.38 -3.52
CA THR A 93 21.21 -9.70 -3.16
C THR A 93 21.26 -9.97 -1.67
N GLU A 94 20.94 -8.98 -0.84
CA GLU A 94 21.05 -9.07 0.61
C GLU A 94 19.73 -9.52 1.21
N THR A 95 19.80 -10.34 2.27
CA THR A 95 18.61 -10.73 3.03
C THR A 95 18.81 -10.40 4.50
N VAL A 96 17.95 -9.56 5.04
CA VAL A 96 17.95 -9.12 6.44
C VAL A 96 16.78 -9.77 7.15
N ARG A 97 17.01 -10.26 8.38
CA ARG A 97 15.97 -10.85 9.22
C ARG A 97 15.50 -9.86 10.27
N TYR A 98 14.24 -9.48 10.17
CA TYR A 98 13.53 -8.74 11.20
C TYR A 98 12.82 -9.70 12.16
N PRO A 99 12.32 -9.21 13.31
CA PRO A 99 11.41 -10.00 14.13
C PRO A 99 10.27 -10.59 13.30
N SER A 100 9.88 -11.82 13.62
CA SER A 100 8.76 -12.51 12.95
C SER A 100 7.51 -11.63 12.95
N CYS A 101 6.75 -11.66 11.86
CA CYS A 101 5.48 -10.96 11.82
C CYS A 101 4.57 -11.46 12.95
N PRO A 102 4.05 -10.55 13.81
CA PRO A 102 3.09 -10.95 14.82
C PRO A 102 1.86 -11.56 14.11
N PRO A 103 1.19 -12.53 14.74
CA PRO A 103 -0.03 -13.10 14.19
C PRO A 103 -1.06 -11.97 13.97
N ALA A 104 -1.86 -12.10 12.91
CA ALA A 104 -3.00 -11.22 12.70
C ALA A 104 -3.86 -11.24 13.95
N ARG A 105 -4.19 -10.06 14.51
CA ARG A 105 -5.07 -9.96 15.67
C ARG A 105 -6.51 -10.06 15.16
N ASP A 106 -7.18 -11.12 15.57
CA ASP A 106 -8.62 -11.37 15.41
C ASP A 106 -9.51 -10.24 15.98
#